data_AF-A0AAP0X088-F1
#
_entry.id   AF-A0AAP0X088-F1
#
_cell.length_a   1.000
_cell.length_b   1.000
_cell.length_c   1.000
_cell.angle_alpha   90.00
_cell.angle_beta   90.00
_cell.angle_gamma   90.00
#
_symmetry.space_group_name_H-M   'P 1'
#
loop_
_entity.id
_entity.type
_entity.pdbx_description
1 polymer ?
#
loop_
_entity_poly.entity_id
_entity_poly.type
_entity_poly.pdbx_seq_one_letter_code
_entity_poly.pdbx_strand_id
1 'polypeptide(L)'
;MIPRGSTSFCLYDTRGLSDDLSDNIKMINHWMTKGVRHGTLVIRDSDSLSLRNRMKSKARQNGYNSSENRMVNFVIYVVNGLSVLKSMDNDDTADTNYTKMIATTFNSPYLSFKDDKPVIVVTHGDLLSLSDRSRIRVHLGELLGIPPAKQIFDIPESCDPATDLAIVDMVRYSLEHADRNLSHKDWVMDKAWVINKVRSVSLSACIFLLIALGIAIITAHKHHAHVHPAPRSKPHIKWHAIRHLWMD
;
A
#
# COMPACT_ATOMS: atom_id res chain seq x y z
N MET A 1 14.09 -15.48 5.04
CA MET A 1 14.19 -14.25 4.23
C MET A 1 12.84 -14.02 3.57
N ILE A 2 12.09 -12.98 3.95
CA ILE A 2 10.76 -12.71 3.37
C ILE A 2 10.97 -12.14 1.95
N PRO A 3 10.34 -12.69 0.91
CA PRO A 3 10.49 -12.19 -0.46
C PRO A 3 10.05 -10.72 -0.56
N ARG A 4 10.86 -9.89 -1.24
CA ARG A 4 10.46 -8.54 -1.63
C ARG A 4 9.23 -8.65 -2.55
N GLY A 5 8.08 -8.15 -2.10
CA GLY A 5 6.80 -8.28 -2.81
C GLY A 5 5.80 -9.28 -2.21
N SER A 6 6.12 -9.89 -1.06
CA SER A 6 5.10 -10.60 -0.26
C SER A 6 3.96 -9.67 0.11
N THR A 7 2.71 -10.12 -0.05
CA THR A 7 1.50 -9.36 0.30
C THR A 7 1.17 -9.42 1.79
N SER A 8 2.02 -10.01 2.63
CA SER A 8 1.74 -10.20 4.07
C SER A 8 1.83 -8.91 4.88
N PHE A 9 2.95 -8.17 4.79
CA PHE A 9 3.10 -6.85 5.40
C PHE A 9 4.19 -6.06 4.67
N CYS A 10 4.17 -4.73 4.80
CA CYS A 10 5.17 -3.83 4.21
C CYS A 10 5.82 -2.99 5.30
N LEU A 11 7.16 -2.95 5.31
CA LEU A 11 7.94 -2.05 6.16
C LEU A 11 8.57 -0.97 5.27
N TYR A 12 8.33 0.29 5.63
CA TYR A 12 8.85 1.45 4.92
C TYR A 12 9.82 2.21 5.82
N ASP A 13 11.02 2.45 5.31
CA ASP A 13 12.06 3.18 6.03
C ASP A 13 12.13 4.64 5.59
N THR A 14 12.46 5.53 6.51
CA THR A 14 12.59 6.98 6.28
C THR A 14 14.06 7.40 6.31
N ARG A 15 14.37 8.63 5.87
CA ARG A 15 15.73 9.20 5.98
C ARG A 15 16.07 9.71 7.42
N GLY A 16 15.34 9.25 8.44
CA GLY A 16 15.35 9.83 9.78
C GLY A 16 14.59 11.16 9.87
N LEU A 17 14.64 11.82 11.02
CA LEU A 17 14.16 13.19 11.20
C LEU A 17 15.28 14.20 10.87
N SER A 18 14.92 15.37 10.36
CA SER A 18 15.81 16.54 10.24
C SER A 18 15.73 17.42 11.47
N ASP A 19 16.69 18.34 11.61
CA ASP A 19 16.62 19.42 12.60
C ASP A 19 15.48 20.42 12.29
N ASP A 20 15.04 20.49 11.04
CA ASP A 20 13.85 21.25 10.64
C ASP A 20 12.57 20.46 10.98
N LEU A 21 11.83 20.95 11.97
CA LEU A 21 10.56 20.37 12.41
C LEU A 21 9.46 20.46 11.32
N SER A 22 9.46 21.51 10.50
CA SER A 22 8.49 21.67 9.41
C SER A 22 8.63 20.54 8.40
N ASP A 23 9.86 20.21 8.01
CA ASP A 23 10.14 19.09 7.11
C ASP A 23 9.71 17.75 7.70
N ASN A 24 9.92 17.54 9.00
CA ASN A 24 9.47 16.33 9.71
C ASN A 24 7.95 16.18 9.67
N ILE A 25 7.22 17.23 10.05
CA ILE A 25 5.75 17.20 10.09
C ILE A 25 5.16 17.07 8.68
N LYS A 26 5.74 17.73 7.67
CA LYS A 26 5.33 17.58 6.26
C LYS A 26 5.51 16.15 5.78
N MET A 27 6.67 15.53 6.05
CA MET A 27 6.94 14.14 5.69
C MET A 27 5.93 13.20 6.36
N ILE A 28 5.76 13.32 7.67
CA ILE A 28 4.83 12.50 8.45
C ILE A 28 3.41 12.65 7.91
N ASN A 29 2.90 13.88 7.76
CA ASN A 29 1.57 14.14 7.24
C ASN A 29 1.38 13.51 5.85
N HIS A 30 2.36 13.66 4.96
CA HIS A 30 2.30 13.08 3.63
C HIS A 30 2.19 11.55 3.68
N TRP A 31 3.04 10.88 4.46
CA TRP A 31 3.03 9.41 4.57
C TRP A 31 1.72 8.89 5.17
N MET A 32 1.20 9.58 6.20
CA MET A 32 0.01 9.15 6.92
C MET A 32 -1.29 9.42 6.16
N THR A 33 -1.35 10.50 5.36
CA THR A 33 -2.58 10.88 4.63
C THR A 33 -2.59 10.43 3.17
N LYS A 34 -1.43 10.31 2.54
CA LYS A 34 -1.30 9.89 1.14
C LYS A 34 -0.81 8.46 1.01
N GLY A 35 -0.24 7.86 2.06
CA GLY A 35 0.37 6.54 1.97
C GLY A 35 1.78 6.58 1.38
N VAL A 36 2.39 5.40 1.31
CA VAL A 36 3.78 5.19 0.85
C VAL A 36 3.81 4.20 -0.30
N ARG A 37 4.74 4.44 -1.23
CA ARG A 37 5.01 3.56 -2.37
C ARG A 37 6.43 3.00 -2.26
N HIS A 38 6.64 1.84 -2.86
CA HIS A 38 7.98 1.28 -2.93
C HIS A 38 8.89 2.22 -3.73
N GLY A 39 10.06 2.53 -3.17
CA GLY A 39 11.00 3.46 -3.80
C GLY A 39 10.60 4.94 -3.73
N THR A 40 9.59 5.32 -2.92
CA THR A 40 9.27 6.74 -2.70
C THR A 40 10.50 7.49 -2.19
N LEU A 41 10.89 8.54 -2.91
CA LEU A 41 11.92 9.46 -2.46
C LEU A 41 11.34 10.45 -1.45
N VAL A 42 11.93 10.51 -0.26
CA VAL A 42 11.66 11.57 0.72
C VAL A 42 12.60 12.75 0.43
N ILE A 43 12.11 13.75 -0.29
CA ILE A 43 12.81 15.02 -0.52
C ILE A 43 12.27 16.06 0.46
N ARG A 44 13.16 16.67 1.23
CA ARG A 44 12.86 17.73 2.20
C ARG A 44 13.02 19.11 1.58
N ASP A 45 12.38 20.13 2.14
CA ASP A 45 12.55 21.50 1.66
C ASP A 45 13.94 22.05 2.01
N SER A 46 14.51 21.62 3.14
CA SER A 46 15.89 21.91 3.53
C SER A 46 16.96 21.20 2.70
N ASP A 47 16.62 20.21 1.87
CA ASP A 47 17.62 19.49 1.06
C ASP A 47 18.25 20.43 0.01
N SER A 48 19.58 20.39 -0.08
CA SER A 48 20.33 21.13 -1.10
C SER A 48 19.98 20.68 -2.52
N LEU A 49 20.07 21.58 -3.50
CA LEU A 49 19.76 21.29 -4.90
C LEU A 49 20.59 20.10 -5.45
N SER A 50 21.87 20.02 -5.07
CA SER A 50 22.75 18.92 -5.48
C SER A 50 22.27 17.57 -4.94
N LEU A 51 21.84 17.52 -3.67
CA LEU A 51 21.30 16.31 -3.05
C LEU A 51 19.99 15.88 -3.72
N ARG A 52 19.07 16.83 -3.94
CA ARG A 52 17.79 16.58 -4.63
C ARG A 52 18.02 16.00 -6.03
N ASN A 53 18.95 16.57 -6.79
CA ASN A 53 19.28 16.11 -8.14
C ASN A 53 19.87 14.69 -8.13
N ARG A 54 20.77 14.40 -7.18
CA ARG A 54 21.36 13.07 -7.02
C ARG A 54 20.30 12.02 -6.68
N MET A 55 19.35 12.33 -5.80
CA MET A 55 18.26 11.44 -5.44
C MET A 55 17.34 11.16 -6.63
N LYS A 56 16.93 12.20 -7.36
CA LYS A 56 16.11 12.06 -8.57
C LYS A 56 16.80 11.21 -9.64
N SER A 57 18.11 11.34 -9.80
CA SER A 57 18.89 10.53 -10.73
C SER A 57 18.85 9.04 -10.35
N LYS A 58 19.11 8.71 -9.07
CA LYS A 58 19.05 7.32 -8.57
C LYS A 58 17.66 6.68 -8.71
N ALA A 59 16.59 7.43 -8.47
CA ALA A 59 15.24 6.90 -8.63
C ALA A 59 14.91 6.56 -10.09
N ARG A 60 15.38 7.36 -11.07
CA ARG A 60 15.19 7.08 -12.50
C ARG A 60 15.92 5.82 -12.97
N GLN A 61 17.04 5.49 -12.34
CA GLN A 61 17.84 4.30 -12.69
C GLN A 61 17.22 2.99 -12.19
N ASN A 62 16.38 3.04 -11.15
CA ASN A 62 15.89 1.84 -10.47
C ASN A 62 14.60 1.23 -11.03
N GLY A 63 14.06 1.74 -12.15
CA GLY A 63 13.04 1.04 -12.95
C GLY A 63 11.83 0.51 -12.17
N TYR A 64 11.39 1.19 -11.12
CA TYR A 64 10.28 0.71 -10.29
C TYR A 64 8.98 0.76 -11.08
N ASN A 65 8.44 -0.42 -11.42
CA ASN A 65 7.06 -0.57 -11.89
C ASN A 65 6.12 0.05 -10.86
N SER A 66 5.05 0.73 -11.30
CA SER A 66 4.17 1.50 -10.42
C SER A 66 3.64 0.63 -9.28
N SER A 67 4.18 0.80 -8.09
CA SER A 67 3.64 0.15 -6.89
C SER A 67 2.42 0.95 -6.44
N GLU A 68 1.37 0.25 -6.03
CA GLU A 68 0.21 0.85 -5.38
C GLU A 68 0.63 1.63 -4.13
N ASN A 69 -0.14 2.67 -3.85
CA ASN A 69 0.05 3.47 -2.65
C ASN A 69 -0.55 2.75 -1.45
N ARG A 70 0.25 2.47 -0.43
CA ARG A 70 -0.22 1.76 0.77
C ARG A 70 -0.35 2.72 1.93
N MET A 71 -1.50 2.70 2.59
CA MET A 71 -1.70 3.47 3.81
C MET A 71 -0.79 2.90 4.91
N VAL A 72 -0.27 3.78 5.75
CA VAL A 72 0.47 3.39 6.95
C VAL A 72 -0.54 3.07 8.04
N ASN A 73 -0.43 1.90 8.66
CA ASN A 73 -1.34 1.45 9.72
C ASN A 73 -0.70 1.43 11.11
N PHE A 74 0.63 1.50 11.19
CA PHE A 74 1.34 1.62 12.45
C PHE A 74 2.74 2.20 12.22
N VAL A 75 3.32 2.78 13.27
CA VAL A 75 4.62 3.46 13.19
C VAL A 75 5.57 2.89 14.23
N ILE A 76 6.78 2.57 13.77
CA ILE A 76 7.94 2.28 14.61
C ILE A 76 8.76 3.57 14.69
N TYR A 77 8.76 4.19 15.86
CA TYR A 77 9.43 5.46 16.10
C TYR A 77 10.82 5.21 16.73
N VAL A 78 11.87 5.45 15.96
CA VAL A 78 13.25 5.14 16.37
C VAL A 78 13.91 6.35 17.01
N VAL A 79 14.52 6.17 18.19
CA VAL A 79 15.26 7.20 18.94
C VAL A 79 16.69 6.76 19.24
N ASN A 80 17.59 7.73 19.36
CA ASN A 80 18.97 7.51 19.78
C ASN A 80 19.05 7.60 21.30
N GLY A 81 19.33 6.49 21.98
CA GLY A 81 19.39 6.43 23.44
C GLY A 81 20.49 7.33 24.03
N LEU A 82 21.64 7.44 23.36
CA LEU A 82 22.74 8.30 23.79
C LEU A 82 22.36 9.78 23.73
N SER A 83 21.65 10.20 22.67
CA SER A 83 21.14 11.57 22.56
C SER A 83 20.07 11.86 23.60
N VAL A 84 19.19 10.89 23.91
CA VAL A 84 18.22 11.03 25.01
C VAL A 84 18.94 11.20 26.34
N LEU A 85 19.90 10.34 26.67
CA LEU A 85 20.64 10.44 27.94
C LEU A 85 21.34 11.80 28.08
N LYS A 86 22.04 12.26 27.04
CA LYS A 86 22.68 13.58 27.04
C LYS A 86 21.68 14.71 27.30
N SER A 87 20.51 14.64 26.67
CA SER A 87 19.44 15.63 26.88
C SER A 87 18.77 15.56 28.26
N MET A 88 18.90 14.43 28.97
CA MET A 88 18.41 14.28 30.35
C MET A 88 19.36 14.87 31.38
N ASP A 89 20.67 14.87 31.08
CA ASP A 89 21.71 15.32 32.00
C ASP A 89 22.14 16.79 31.75
N ASN A 90 21.87 17.34 30.57
CA ASN A 90 22.17 18.74 30.23
C ASN A 90 20.95 19.64 30.44
N ASP A 91 21.01 20.52 31.45
CA ASP A 91 20.03 21.60 31.70
C ASP A 91 20.14 22.77 30.69
N ASP A 92 21.20 22.79 29.88
CA ASP A 92 21.48 23.87 28.92
C ASP A 92 20.81 23.68 27.54
N THR A 93 20.28 24.78 27.04
CA THR A 93 19.24 24.95 26.01
C THR A 93 19.40 24.26 24.63
N ALA A 94 20.58 23.71 24.29
CA ALA A 94 20.82 23.10 22.97
C ALA A 94 20.42 21.62 22.88
N ASP A 95 20.71 20.81 23.91
CA ASP A 95 20.41 19.36 23.91
C ASP A 95 18.97 19.07 24.38
N THR A 96 18.36 19.99 25.12
CA THR A 96 16.90 20.02 25.36
C THR A 96 16.07 20.06 24.07
N ASN A 97 16.69 20.41 22.93
CA ASN A 97 16.02 20.38 21.63
C ASN A 97 15.70 18.96 21.17
N TYR A 98 16.49 17.94 21.54
CA TYR A 98 16.29 16.58 21.05
C TYR A 98 15.04 15.91 21.65
N THR A 99 14.90 15.90 22.98
CA THR A 99 13.68 15.40 23.66
C THR A 99 12.46 16.23 23.31
N LYS A 100 12.60 17.55 23.14
CA LYS A 100 11.52 18.42 22.66
C LYS A 100 11.09 18.07 21.24
N MET A 101 12.03 17.80 20.33
CA MET A 101 11.75 17.35 18.97
C MET A 101 11.03 15.99 18.99
N ILE A 102 11.51 15.04 19.80
CA ILE A 102 10.86 13.73 19.98
C ILE A 102 9.42 13.94 20.47
N ALA A 103 9.23 14.67 21.57
CA ALA A 103 7.89 14.91 22.14
C ALA A 103 6.96 15.61 21.14
N THR A 104 7.46 16.58 20.38
CA THR A 104 6.65 17.33 19.42
C THR A 104 6.25 16.48 18.21
N THR A 105 7.18 15.70 17.67
CA THR A 105 6.88 14.83 16.52
C THR A 105 6.07 13.61 16.91
N PHE A 106 6.38 12.97 18.05
CA PHE A 106 5.64 11.81 18.57
C PHE A 106 4.18 12.16 18.89
N ASN A 107 3.94 13.32 19.50
CA ASN A 107 2.58 13.80 19.80
C ASN A 107 1.88 14.44 18.59
N SER A 108 2.46 14.33 17.39
CA SER A 108 1.78 14.76 16.18
C SER A 108 0.49 13.95 15.98
N PRO A 109 -0.65 14.59 15.68
CA PRO A 109 -1.93 13.88 15.49
C PRO A 109 -1.89 12.91 14.31
N TYR A 110 -0.91 13.04 13.41
CA TYR A 110 -0.72 12.14 12.29
C TYR A 110 -0.14 10.78 12.68
N LEU A 111 0.61 10.68 13.79
CA LEU A 111 1.28 9.44 14.19
C LEU A 111 0.42 8.53 15.07
N SER A 112 -0.67 9.05 15.64
CA SER A 112 -1.56 8.28 16.50
C SER A 112 -2.76 7.75 15.71
N PHE A 113 -3.11 6.49 15.93
CA PHE A 113 -4.28 5.84 15.36
C PHE A 113 -5.36 5.72 16.42
N LYS A 114 -6.23 6.73 16.52
CA LYS A 114 -7.16 6.89 17.66
C LYS A 114 -6.33 7.00 18.95
N ASP A 115 -6.51 6.06 19.88
CA ASP A 115 -5.77 5.96 21.14
C ASP A 115 -4.47 5.15 21.00
N ASP A 116 -4.21 4.56 19.83
CA ASP A 116 -3.04 3.73 19.59
C ASP A 116 -1.83 4.58 19.17
N LYS A 117 -0.81 4.60 20.02
CA LYS A 117 0.42 5.40 19.85
C LYS A 117 1.54 4.57 19.22
N PRO A 118 2.50 5.19 18.50
CA PRO A 118 3.64 4.49 17.92
C PRO A 118 4.46 3.72 18.95
N VAL A 119 5.03 2.58 18.55
CA VAL A 119 6.06 1.90 19.36
C VAL A 119 7.36 2.71 19.32
N ILE A 120 8.13 2.71 20.41
CA ILE A 120 9.44 3.34 20.45
C ILE A 120 10.53 2.29 20.43
N VAL A 121 11.53 2.51 19.58
CA VAL A 121 12.77 1.73 19.55
C VAL A 121 13.92 2.63 19.96
N VAL A 122 14.54 2.31 21.10
CA VAL A 122 15.76 2.94 21.57
C VAL A 122 16.95 2.19 20.98
N THR A 123 17.79 2.91 20.24
CA THR A 123 19.00 2.38 19.61
C THR A 123 20.25 2.82 20.38
N HIS A 124 21.40 2.23 20.03
CA HIS A 124 22.71 2.52 20.65
C HIS A 124 22.76 2.17 22.14
N GLY A 125 21.97 1.17 22.56
CA GLY A 125 21.96 0.67 23.93
C GLY A 125 23.25 -0.04 24.34
N ASP A 126 24.05 -0.49 23.37
CA ASP A 126 25.39 -1.08 23.55
C ASP A 126 26.40 -0.07 24.11
N LEU A 127 26.18 1.23 23.88
CA LEU A 127 27.00 2.31 24.42
C LEU A 127 26.55 2.78 25.82
N LEU A 128 25.54 2.13 26.40
CA LEU A 128 24.87 2.56 27.62
C LEU A 128 24.92 1.48 28.70
N SER A 129 25.02 1.89 29.96
CA SER A 129 24.88 0.97 31.08
C SER A 129 23.44 0.45 31.19
N LEU A 130 23.23 -0.72 31.81
CA LEU A 130 21.88 -1.24 32.06
C LEU A 130 21.02 -0.27 32.90
N SER A 131 21.66 0.50 33.78
CA SER A 131 20.99 1.53 34.58
C SER A 131 20.51 2.69 33.71
N ASP A 132 21.36 3.19 32.82
CA ASP A 132 21.02 4.30 31.91
C ASP A 132 19.93 3.89 30.94
N ARG A 133 20.03 2.68 30.36
CA ARG A 133 19.00 2.11 29.48
C ARG A 133 17.64 2.09 30.17
N SER A 134 17.60 1.67 31.44
CA SER A 134 16.38 1.66 32.24
C SER A 134 15.86 3.07 32.51
N ARG A 135 16.75 4.01 32.87
CA ARG A 135 16.43 5.43 33.13
C ARG A 135 15.83 6.11 31.90
N ILE A 136 16.41 5.88 30.72
CA ILE A 136 15.94 6.40 29.43
C ILE A 136 14.53 5.89 29.12
N ARG A 137 14.26 4.59 29.29
CA ARG A 137 12.94 4.03 29.03
C ARG A 137 11.88 4.63 29.94
N VAL A 138 12.18 4.80 31.24
CA VAL A 138 11.26 5.45 32.18
C VAL A 138 11.01 6.90 31.76
N HIS A 139 12.08 7.66 31.50
CA HIS A 139 11.98 9.06 31.09
C HIS A 139 11.15 9.24 29.81
N LEU A 140 11.38 8.43 28.78
CA LEU A 140 10.60 8.48 27.54
C LEU A 140 9.14 8.10 27.77
N GLY A 141 8.85 7.11 28.62
CA GLY A 141 7.47 6.71 28.91
C GLY A 141 6.70 7.80 29.65
N GLU A 142 7.35 8.51 30.58
CA GLU A 142 6.77 9.68 31.26
C GLU A 142 6.55 10.84 30.29
N LEU A 143 7.58 11.18 29.49
CA LEU A 143 7.54 12.28 28.53
C LEU A 143 6.43 12.10 27.47
N LEU A 144 6.21 10.87 27.02
CA LEU A 144 5.34 10.57 25.88
C LEU A 144 3.99 9.95 26.29
N GLY A 145 3.82 9.70 27.59
CA GLY A 145 2.62 9.09 28.16
C GLY A 145 2.34 7.71 27.57
N ILE A 146 3.35 6.83 27.57
CA ILE A 146 3.27 5.44 27.11
C ILE A 146 3.96 4.50 28.11
N PRO A 147 3.54 3.22 28.20
CA PRO A 147 4.10 2.28 29.17
C PRO A 147 5.54 1.85 28.80
N PRO A 148 6.57 2.15 29.62
CA PRO A 148 7.97 1.83 29.32
C PRO A 148 8.23 0.35 29.05
N ALA A 149 7.56 -0.54 29.79
CA ALA A 149 7.78 -1.98 29.72
C ALA A 149 7.12 -2.65 28.52
N LYS A 150 6.12 -2.02 27.89
CA LYS A 150 5.30 -2.63 26.83
C LYS A 150 5.51 -2.01 25.46
N GLN A 151 5.79 -0.70 25.40
CA GLN A 151 5.79 0.06 24.15
C GLN A 151 7.17 0.66 23.82
N ILE A 152 8.15 0.51 24.72
CA ILE A 152 9.52 0.98 24.50
C ILE A 152 10.45 -0.22 24.48
N PHE A 153 10.98 -0.52 23.30
CA PHE A 153 11.91 -1.60 23.04
C PHE A 153 13.31 -1.04 22.94
N ASP A 154 14.25 -1.73 23.56
CA ASP A 154 15.65 -1.34 23.61
C ASP A 154 16.44 -2.35 22.77
N ILE A 155 16.94 -1.88 21.63
CA ILE A 155 17.57 -2.70 20.59
C ILE A 155 19.01 -2.17 20.41
N PRO A 156 19.98 -2.71 21.17
CA PRO A 156 21.39 -2.34 21.05
C PRO A 156 21.99 -2.90 19.75
N GLU A 157 23.14 -2.37 19.32
CA GLU A 157 23.92 -2.94 18.20
C GLU A 157 24.71 -4.20 18.66
N SER A 158 24.01 -5.21 19.16
CA SER A 158 24.59 -6.51 19.52
C SER A 158 23.85 -7.67 18.87
N CYS A 159 24.59 -8.73 18.54
CA CYS A 159 24.06 -9.94 17.89
C CYS A 159 23.80 -11.05 18.92
N ASP A 160 23.24 -10.70 20.08
CA ASP A 160 22.95 -11.65 21.15
C ASP A 160 21.48 -12.11 21.12
N PRO A 161 21.17 -13.29 21.67
CA PRO A 161 19.80 -13.82 21.66
C PRO A 161 18.75 -12.94 22.34
N ALA A 162 19.14 -12.09 23.31
CA ALA A 162 18.19 -11.19 23.96
C ALA A 162 17.82 -10.02 23.04
N THR A 163 18.76 -9.52 22.26
CA THR A 163 18.49 -8.51 21.21
C THR A 163 17.60 -9.08 20.10
N ASP A 164 17.86 -10.31 19.64
CA ASP A 164 16.99 -10.99 18.68
C ASP A 164 15.55 -11.12 19.20
N LEU A 165 15.40 -11.53 20.47
CA LEU A 165 14.09 -11.63 21.11
C LEU A 165 13.39 -10.27 21.20
N ALA A 166 14.12 -9.21 21.58
CA ALA A 166 13.57 -7.86 21.64
C ALA A 166 13.10 -7.36 20.27
N ILE A 167 13.81 -7.68 19.19
CA ILE A 167 13.39 -7.38 17.81
C ILE A 167 12.12 -8.15 17.47
N VAL A 168 12.05 -9.45 17.77
CA VAL A 168 10.87 -10.28 17.49
C VAL A 168 9.65 -9.76 18.24
N ASP A 169 9.79 -9.43 19.53
CA ASP A 169 8.71 -8.88 20.33
C ASP A 169 8.24 -7.51 19.81
N MET A 170 9.17 -6.65 19.39
CA MET A 170 8.86 -5.35 18.79
C MET A 170 8.11 -5.51 17.47
N VAL A 171 8.56 -6.41 16.59
CA VAL A 171 7.89 -6.69 15.30
C VAL A 171 6.50 -7.26 15.54
N ARG A 172 6.36 -8.21 16.47
CA ARG A 172 5.06 -8.78 16.85
C ARG A 172 4.12 -7.70 17.36
N TYR A 173 4.56 -6.88 18.32
CA TYR A 173 3.79 -5.76 18.84
C TYR A 173 3.33 -4.83 17.71
N SER A 174 4.25 -4.48 16.80
CA SER A 174 3.97 -3.59 15.68
C SER A 174 2.94 -4.16 14.71
N LEU A 175 3.02 -5.46 14.38
CA LEU A 175 2.07 -6.12 13.49
C LEU A 175 0.68 -6.25 14.15
N GLU A 176 0.62 -6.65 15.41
CA GLU A 176 -0.64 -6.75 16.16
C GLU A 176 -1.38 -5.40 16.23
N HIS A 177 -0.63 -4.30 16.38
CA HIS A 177 -1.19 -2.95 16.40
C HIS A 177 -1.55 -2.44 14.98
N ALA A 178 -0.72 -2.74 13.97
CA ALA A 178 -1.04 -2.44 12.58
C ALA A 178 -2.35 -3.10 12.12
N ASP A 179 -2.57 -4.37 12.48
CA ASP A 179 -3.78 -5.10 12.15
C ASP A 179 -5.04 -4.48 12.78
N ARG A 180 -4.95 -3.99 14.02
CA ARG A 180 -6.05 -3.28 14.71
C ARG A 180 -6.40 -1.95 14.04
N ASN A 181 -5.42 -1.33 13.40
CA ASN A 181 -5.55 -0.04 12.72
C ASN A 181 -5.92 -0.17 11.24
N LEU A 182 -6.16 -1.39 10.74
CA LEU A 182 -6.79 -1.59 9.45
C LEU A 182 -8.21 -1.02 9.50
N SER A 183 -8.51 -0.08 8.60
CA SER A 183 -9.83 0.49 8.53
C SER A 183 -10.81 -0.59 8.05
N HIS A 184 -11.83 -0.91 8.86
CA HIS A 184 -12.91 -1.83 8.44
C HIS A 184 -13.62 -1.35 7.17
N LYS A 185 -13.53 -0.05 6.88
CA LYS A 185 -14.13 0.60 5.72
C LYS A 185 -13.39 0.25 4.42
N ASP A 186 -12.06 0.12 4.45
CA ASP A 186 -11.27 -0.27 3.28
C ASP A 186 -11.54 -1.72 2.90
N TRP A 187 -11.72 -2.63 3.86
CA TRP A 187 -12.14 -4.01 3.59
C TRP A 187 -13.51 -4.09 2.90
N VAL A 188 -14.49 -3.29 3.35
CA VAL A 188 -15.83 -3.28 2.75
C VAL A 188 -15.82 -2.64 1.36
N MET A 189 -15.05 -1.55 1.18
CA MET A 189 -14.89 -0.87 -0.11
C MET A 189 -14.10 -1.72 -1.11
N ASP A 190 -13.03 -2.39 -0.70
CA ASP A 190 -12.27 -3.31 -1.56
C ASP A 190 -13.12 -4.50 -1.99
N LYS A 191 -13.87 -5.11 -1.06
CA LYS A 191 -14.81 -6.17 -1.42
C LYS A 191 -15.89 -5.67 -2.36
N ALA A 192 -16.48 -4.50 -2.09
CA ALA A 192 -17.47 -3.91 -2.96
C ALA A 192 -16.89 -3.59 -4.35
N TRP A 193 -15.68 -3.06 -4.43
CA TRP A 193 -14.99 -2.75 -5.69
C TRP A 193 -14.66 -4.02 -6.48
N VAL A 194 -14.12 -5.06 -5.83
CA VAL A 194 -13.86 -6.37 -6.44
C VAL A 194 -15.16 -7.00 -6.96
N ILE A 195 -16.21 -7.01 -6.14
CA ILE A 195 -17.53 -7.54 -6.54
C ILE A 195 -18.11 -6.74 -7.72
N ASN A 196 -18.00 -5.41 -7.70
CA ASN A 196 -18.53 -4.56 -8.75
C ASN A 196 -17.74 -4.68 -10.06
N LYS A 197 -16.41 -4.88 -9.97
CA LYS A 197 -15.54 -5.16 -11.12
C LYS A 197 -15.85 -6.52 -11.74
N VAL A 198 -16.02 -7.57 -10.94
CA VAL A 198 -16.43 -8.90 -11.41
C VAL A 198 -17.82 -8.85 -12.08
N ARG A 199 -18.79 -8.13 -11.47
CA ARG A 199 -20.11 -7.91 -12.08
C ARG A 199 -20.04 -7.13 -13.39
N SER A 200 -19.24 -6.08 -13.46
CA SER A 200 -19.06 -5.27 -14.67
C SER A 200 -18.46 -6.07 -15.82
N VAL A 201 -17.44 -6.88 -15.54
CA VAL A 201 -16.83 -7.77 -16.55
C VAL A 201 -17.82 -8.84 -17.02
N SER A 202 -18.60 -9.41 -16.11
CA SER A 202 -19.66 -10.37 -16.45
C SER A 202 -20.77 -9.76 -17.31
N LEU A 203 -21.23 -8.54 -16.99
CA LEU A 203 -22.25 -7.83 -17.76
C LEU A 203 -21.75 -7.47 -19.17
N SER A 204 -20.50 -7.01 -19.27
CA SER A 204 -19.87 -6.70 -20.55
C SER A 204 -19.77 -7.94 -21.45
N ALA A 205 -19.32 -9.09 -20.90
CA ALA A 205 -19.25 -10.34 -21.62
C ALA A 205 -20.63 -10.83 -22.12
N CYS A 206 -21.67 -10.68 -21.29
CA CYS A 206 -23.05 -10.99 -21.69
C CYS A 206 -23.54 -10.10 -22.83
N ILE A 207 -23.23 -8.81 -22.82
CA ILE A 207 -23.61 -7.88 -23.90
C ILE A 207 -22.92 -8.28 -25.21
N PHE A 208 -21.61 -8.60 -25.17
CA PHE A 208 -20.89 -9.06 -26.36
C PHE A 208 -21.46 -10.37 -26.93
N LEU A 209 -21.86 -11.31 -26.08
CA LEU A 209 -22.52 -12.55 -26.51
C LEU A 209 -23.88 -12.28 -27.18
N LEU A 210 -24.69 -11.37 -26.64
CA LEU A 210 -25.97 -11.00 -27.23
C LEU A 210 -25.80 -10.30 -28.59
N ILE A 211 -24.80 -9.44 -28.73
CA ILE A 211 -24.46 -8.81 -30.00
C ILE A 211 -24.01 -9.86 -31.03
N ALA A 212 -23.12 -10.78 -30.64
CA ALA A 212 -22.67 -11.86 -31.51
C ALA A 212 -23.83 -12.77 -31.96
N LEU A 213 -24.75 -13.10 -31.05
CA LEU A 213 -25.95 -13.87 -31.34
C LEU A 213 -26.88 -13.12 -32.31
N GLY A 214 -27.09 -11.83 -32.09
CA GLY A 214 -27.89 -10.98 -32.99
C GLY A 214 -27.30 -10.92 -34.39
N ILE A 215 -25.97 -10.75 -34.51
CA ILE A 215 -25.27 -10.79 -35.80
C ILE A 215 -25.47 -12.14 -36.48
N ALA A 216 -25.27 -13.25 -35.75
CA ALA A 216 -25.43 -14.60 -36.27
C ALA A 216 -26.85 -14.84 -36.83
N ILE A 217 -27.89 -14.42 -36.09
CA ILE A 217 -29.29 -14.53 -36.51
C ILE A 217 -29.54 -13.71 -37.78
N ILE A 218 -29.05 -12.47 -37.86
CA ILE A 218 -29.22 -11.61 -39.05
C ILE A 218 -28.52 -12.23 -40.27
N THR A 219 -27.30 -12.75 -40.10
CA THR A 219 -26.58 -13.43 -41.19
C THR A 219 -27.29 -14.71 -41.64
N ALA A 220 -27.83 -15.51 -40.72
CA ALA A 220 -28.58 -16.71 -41.07
C ALA A 220 -29.89 -16.38 -41.80
N HIS A 221 -30.60 -15.33 -41.38
CA HIS A 221 -31.81 -14.86 -42.08
C HIS A 221 -31.52 -14.34 -43.48
N LYS A 222 -30.44 -13.55 -43.65
CA LYS A 222 -30.01 -13.09 -44.98
C LYS A 222 -29.57 -14.23 -45.88
N HIS A 223 -28.87 -15.21 -45.33
CA HIS A 223 -28.47 -16.41 -46.08
C HIS A 223 -29.69 -17.24 -46.49
N HIS A 224 -30.70 -17.39 -45.63
CA HIS A 224 -31.96 -18.06 -45.98
C HIS A 224 -32.76 -17.29 -47.04
N ALA A 225 -32.80 -15.96 -46.97
CA ALA A 225 -33.49 -15.11 -47.95
C ALA A 225 -32.82 -15.12 -49.33
N HIS A 226 -31.50 -15.31 -49.41
CA HIS A 226 -30.78 -15.50 -50.67
C HIS A 226 -30.92 -16.90 -51.27
N VAL A 227 -31.39 -17.88 -50.49
CA VAL A 227 -31.72 -19.24 -50.96
C VAL A 227 -33.23 -19.34 -51.20
N HIS A 228 -33.78 -18.43 -52.02
CA HIS A 228 -35.04 -18.72 -52.71
C HIS A 228 -34.74 -19.48 -54.01
N PRO A 229 -35.40 -20.62 -54.28
CA PRO A 229 -35.20 -21.36 -55.52
C PRO A 229 -35.72 -20.55 -56.72
N ALA A 230 -35.01 -20.69 -57.85
CA ALA A 230 -35.29 -20.10 -59.16
C ALA A 230 -36.77 -20.16 -59.60
N PRO A 231 -37.23 -19.22 -60.45
CA PRO A 231 -38.60 -19.23 -60.97
C PRO A 231 -38.87 -20.54 -61.71
N ARG A 232 -39.92 -21.26 -61.28
CA ARG A 232 -40.38 -22.49 -61.94
C ARG A 232 -40.64 -22.20 -63.42
N SER A 233 -39.92 -22.89 -64.30
CA SER A 233 -40.20 -22.89 -65.73
C SER A 233 -41.62 -23.44 -65.97
N LYS A 234 -42.39 -22.75 -66.82
CA LYS A 234 -43.73 -23.18 -67.23
C LYS A 234 -43.62 -24.57 -67.89
N PRO A 235 -44.53 -25.51 -67.58
CA PRO A 235 -44.51 -26.82 -68.21
C PRO A 235 -44.69 -26.68 -69.72
N HIS A 236 -43.73 -27.19 -70.49
CA HIS A 236 -43.80 -27.23 -71.94
C HIS A 236 -44.74 -28.37 -72.36
N ILE A 237 -46.01 -28.02 -72.59
CA ILE A 237 -47.02 -28.95 -73.07
C ILE A 237 -46.74 -29.25 -74.55
N LYS A 238 -46.39 -30.50 -74.87
CA LYS A 238 -46.20 -31.00 -76.24
C LYS A 238 -47.55 -31.41 -76.82
N TRP A 239 -48.27 -30.43 -77.38
CA TRP A 239 -49.61 -30.59 -77.97
C TRP A 239 -49.73 -31.69 -79.04
N HIS A 240 -48.64 -32.09 -79.69
CA HIS A 240 -48.69 -33.15 -80.72
C HIS A 240 -48.89 -34.57 -80.16
N ALA A 241 -48.58 -34.81 -78.87
CA ALA A 241 -48.74 -36.12 -78.23
C ALA A 241 -50.19 -36.41 -77.80
N ILE A 242 -51.09 -35.42 -77.89
CA ILE A 242 -52.49 -35.53 -77.42
C ILE A 242 -53.43 -35.92 -78.57
N ARG A 243 -52.96 -35.94 -79.84
CA ARG A 243 -53.80 -36.19 -81.02
C ARG A 243 -54.33 -37.64 -81.17
N HIS A 244 -53.91 -38.58 -80.34
CA HIS A 244 -54.28 -40.00 -80.49
C HIS A 244 -55.49 -40.42 -79.65
N LEU A 245 -56.09 -39.50 -78.88
CA LEU A 245 -57.14 -39.82 -77.89
C LEU A 245 -58.58 -39.53 -78.35
N TRP A 246 -58.78 -39.20 -79.63
CA TRP A 246 -60.10 -38.81 -80.19
C TRP A 246 -60.45 -39.55 -81.49
N MET A 247 -60.00 -40.80 -81.63
CA MET A 247 -60.61 -41.74 -82.58
C MET A 247 -60.87 -43.06 -81.85
N ASP A 248 -62.02 -43.12 -81.20
CA ASP A 248 -62.94 -44.27 -81.10
C ASP A 248 -64.34 -43.72 -80.77
#